data_AF-A0A653RW97-F1
#
_entry.id   AF-A0A653RW97-F1
#
_cell.length_a   1.000
_cell.length_b   1.000
_cell.length_c   1.000
_cell.angle_alpha   90.00
_cell.angle_beta   90.00
_cell.angle_gamma   90.00
#
_symmetry.space_group_name_H-M   'P 1'
#
loop_
_entity.id
_entity.type
_entity.pdbx_description
1 polymer ?
#
loop_
_entity_poly.entity_id
_entity_poly.type
_entity_poly.pdbx_seq_one_letter_code
_entity_poly.pdbx_strand_id
1 'polypeptide(L)'
;MLSRRDTLRGGLALGATALAPAAGFNARAAEAVMRLYWWGTPTRTERTLGAARLFEAANAGVKINGEVGGADYWSKLTTMIAGGNAPDIFQLEPGRFPDYSRRGATRPLDEYLGKIIRTDRLSPGVLALGTVDGKVTGMPLSLNAFALLYHAEAFKDAGIAPPNATTTWDQFARLCIDLTKAMGKKNVWAVGNCSRYMQTFQSWLLQRGKLIFTPEGRPGFDAKDGAEWFAYWDALAKAGGCANAEVQALDKANVDSNQMARGNAVMTLSYSNLLAAYQAVAKAPLDITSLPIQSETTPSGLFYRPGLHWSIASTAKSPELAARFIDFFINDVEAGKALGVERGAPVNLDVMAAIAPTIDPLERKVLDYLKAIEGRVVPYPPPYPLGTSEFDERSFRSIADKVAFGQLSPTKAGEQLLADALRIIKP
;
A
#
# COMPACT_ATOMS: atom_id res chain seq x y z
N MET A 1 -34.33 -54.23 -20.01
CA MET A 1 -33.66 -55.50 -19.66
C MET A 1 -32.96 -56.03 -20.90
N LEU A 2 -31.66 -56.31 -20.77
CA LEU A 2 -30.80 -57.23 -21.56
C LEU A 2 -30.88 -57.13 -23.10
N SER A 3 -29.77 -56.91 -23.80
CA SER A 3 -28.88 -58.03 -24.07
C SER A 3 -27.45 -57.58 -24.43
N ARG A 4 -26.48 -58.14 -23.70
CA ARG A 4 -25.11 -58.37 -24.16
C ARG A 4 -25.10 -59.74 -24.84
N ARG A 5 -24.59 -59.81 -26.06
CA ARG A 5 -23.73 -60.87 -26.64
C ARG A 5 -23.92 -60.85 -28.15
N ASP A 6 -22.86 -60.53 -28.88
CA ASP A 6 -22.30 -61.49 -29.83
C ASP A 6 -20.89 -61.06 -30.21
N THR A 7 -19.95 -61.84 -29.68
CA THR A 7 -18.57 -61.94 -30.13
C THR A 7 -18.54 -63.20 -31.00
N LEU A 8 -17.91 -63.18 -32.17
CA LEU A 8 -17.27 -64.32 -32.88
C LEU A 8 -16.87 -63.78 -34.27
N ARG A 9 -15.59 -63.51 -34.55
CA ARG A 9 -14.47 -64.44 -34.88
C ARG A 9 -14.25 -64.54 -36.39
N GLY A 10 -12.98 -64.41 -36.78
CA GLY A 10 -12.41 -64.85 -38.08
C GLY A 10 -11.72 -63.70 -38.80
N GLY A 11 -10.42 -63.70 -39.07
CA GLY A 11 -9.38 -64.70 -38.91
C GLY A 11 -8.01 -64.06 -39.16
N LEU A 12 -6.96 -64.70 -38.66
CA LEU A 12 -5.56 -64.34 -38.91
C LEU A 12 -5.16 -64.63 -40.36
N ALA A 13 -4.41 -63.71 -40.99
CA ALA A 13 -3.37 -64.05 -41.95
C ALA A 13 -2.24 -63.01 -41.86
N LEU A 14 -1.04 -63.51 -41.53
CA LEU A 14 0.20 -62.76 -41.39
C LEU A 14 0.70 -62.23 -42.74
N GLY A 15 1.07 -60.95 -42.79
CA GLY A 15 1.91 -60.36 -43.82
C GLY A 15 2.92 -59.43 -43.17
N ALA A 16 4.15 -59.91 -43.00
CA ALA A 16 5.27 -59.15 -42.46
C ALA A 16 5.63 -58.01 -43.42
N THR A 17 5.44 -56.76 -42.96
CA THR A 17 6.05 -55.58 -43.59
C THR A 17 6.83 -54.86 -42.51
N ALA A 18 8.16 -54.89 -42.64
CA ALA A 18 9.07 -54.10 -41.82
C ALA A 18 8.79 -52.61 -42.06
N LEU A 19 8.37 -51.89 -41.02
CA LEU A 19 8.41 -50.43 -40.99
C LEU A 19 9.37 -49.98 -39.87
N ALA A 20 10.30 -49.12 -40.28
CA ALA A 20 11.36 -48.48 -39.53
C ALA A 20 10.89 -47.80 -38.21
N PRO A 21 11.80 -47.56 -37.24
CA PRO A 21 11.47 -46.83 -36.03
C PRO A 21 11.11 -45.38 -36.39
N ALA A 22 9.82 -45.05 -36.35
CA ALA A 22 9.37 -43.67 -36.41
C ALA A 22 9.83 -42.96 -35.13
N ALA A 23 10.71 -42.01 -35.35
CA ALA A 23 11.28 -41.08 -34.41
C ALA A 23 10.27 -40.49 -33.42
N GLY A 24 10.70 -40.42 -32.15
CA GLY A 24 10.48 -39.27 -31.28
C GLY A 24 9.03 -38.79 -31.11
N PHE A 25 8.23 -39.52 -30.33
CA PHE A 25 7.20 -38.87 -29.54
C PHE A 25 7.88 -37.99 -28.49
N ASN A 26 8.17 -36.74 -28.85
CA ASN A 26 8.32 -35.69 -27.85
C ASN A 26 6.97 -35.60 -27.12
N ALA A 27 6.90 -36.24 -25.96
CA ALA A 27 5.88 -35.94 -24.97
C ALA A 27 5.92 -34.42 -24.76
N ARG A 28 4.94 -33.69 -25.30
CA ARG A 28 4.71 -32.31 -24.90
C ARG A 28 4.52 -32.35 -23.40
N ALA A 29 5.50 -31.84 -22.65
CA ALA A 29 5.37 -31.65 -21.21
C ALA A 29 4.01 -30.97 -20.96
N ALA A 30 3.21 -31.54 -20.06
CA ALA A 30 1.90 -30.98 -19.74
C ALA A 30 2.08 -29.51 -19.34
N GLU A 31 1.31 -28.63 -19.97
CA GLU A 31 1.36 -27.19 -19.73
C GLU A 31 1.02 -26.92 -18.25
N ALA A 32 1.98 -26.41 -17.49
CA ALA A 32 1.79 -26.07 -16.09
C ALA A 32 1.05 -24.74 -16.00
N VAL A 33 -0.23 -24.79 -15.67
CA VAL A 33 -1.09 -23.61 -15.55
C VAL A 33 -1.13 -23.13 -14.10
N MET A 34 -0.90 -21.83 -13.89
CA MET A 34 -1.03 -21.15 -12.61
C MET A 34 -2.09 -20.04 -12.71
N ARG A 35 -3.00 -19.96 -11.74
CA ARG A 35 -4.01 -18.91 -11.65
C ARG A 35 -3.52 -17.74 -10.81
N LEU A 36 -3.64 -16.52 -11.34
CA LEU A 36 -3.24 -15.27 -10.70
C LEU A 36 -4.45 -14.35 -10.58
N TYR A 37 -4.76 -13.83 -9.38
CA TYR A 37 -5.92 -12.95 -9.16
C TYR A 37 -5.56 -11.63 -8.47
N TRP A 38 -5.98 -10.50 -9.03
CA TRP A 38 -5.69 -9.17 -8.47
C TRP A 38 -6.75 -8.13 -8.79
N TRP A 39 -6.65 -6.95 -8.18
CA TRP A 39 -7.44 -5.76 -8.54
C TRP A 39 -6.52 -4.59 -8.90
N GLY A 40 -7.06 -3.66 -9.68
CA GLY A 40 -6.49 -2.34 -9.89
C GLY A 40 -6.95 -1.67 -11.18
N THR A 41 -6.21 -0.64 -11.58
CA THR A 41 -6.47 0.16 -12.77
C THR A 41 -6.16 -0.62 -14.05
N PRO A 42 -6.64 -0.16 -15.23
CA PRO A 42 -6.21 -0.71 -16.52
C PRO A 42 -4.69 -0.76 -16.68
N THR A 43 -3.99 0.30 -16.26
CA THR A 43 -2.51 0.35 -16.24
C THR A 43 -1.91 -0.76 -15.38
N ARG A 44 -2.46 -1.02 -14.19
CA ARG A 44 -2.00 -2.14 -13.35
C ARG A 44 -2.16 -3.47 -14.06
N THR A 45 -3.32 -3.70 -14.68
CA THR A 45 -3.62 -4.92 -15.43
C THR A 45 -2.64 -5.12 -16.59
N GLU A 46 -2.43 -4.08 -17.39
CA GLU A 46 -1.49 -4.11 -18.51
C GLU A 46 -0.07 -4.48 -18.05
N ARG A 47 0.44 -3.80 -17.02
CA ARG A 47 1.79 -4.03 -16.48
C ARG A 47 1.93 -5.42 -15.85
N THR A 48 0.91 -5.89 -15.13
CA THR A 48 0.90 -7.22 -14.49
C THR A 48 0.91 -8.34 -15.53
N LEU A 49 0.08 -8.21 -16.57
CA LEU A 49 0.07 -9.15 -17.69
C LEU A 49 1.35 -9.06 -18.53
N GLY A 50 1.99 -7.89 -18.60
CA GLY A 50 3.32 -7.72 -19.18
C GLY A 50 4.38 -8.56 -18.48
N ALA A 51 4.47 -8.45 -17.14
CA ALA A 51 5.37 -9.28 -16.33
C ALA A 51 5.03 -10.78 -16.46
N ALA A 52 3.75 -11.15 -16.49
CA ALA A 52 3.34 -12.54 -16.71
C ALA A 52 3.82 -13.09 -18.07
N ARG A 53 3.69 -12.31 -19.16
CA ARG A 53 4.19 -12.71 -20.48
C ARG A 53 5.71 -12.88 -20.51
N LEU A 54 6.46 -11.99 -19.83
CA LEU A 54 7.91 -12.12 -19.72
C LEU A 54 8.29 -13.41 -18.97
N PHE A 55 7.56 -13.74 -17.90
CA PHE A 55 7.77 -14.99 -17.17
C PHE A 55 7.45 -16.22 -18.03
N GLU A 56 6.33 -16.22 -18.76
CA GLU A 56 5.98 -17.31 -19.69
C GLU A 56 7.05 -17.50 -20.78
N ALA A 57 7.55 -16.40 -21.35
CA ALA A 57 8.60 -16.44 -22.37
C ALA A 57 9.92 -17.03 -21.84
N ALA A 58 10.26 -16.77 -20.58
CA ALA A 58 11.44 -17.30 -19.92
C ALA A 58 11.28 -18.76 -19.44
N ASN A 59 10.05 -19.30 -19.44
CA ASN A 59 9.74 -20.61 -18.84
C ASN A 59 8.86 -21.45 -19.77
N ALA A 60 9.49 -22.24 -20.64
CA ALA A 60 8.78 -23.11 -21.57
C ALA A 60 7.80 -24.06 -20.86
N GLY A 61 6.58 -24.16 -21.40
CA GLY A 61 5.52 -25.03 -20.85
C GLY A 61 4.80 -24.46 -19.63
N VAL A 62 5.03 -23.20 -19.26
CA VAL A 62 4.29 -22.50 -18.20
C VAL A 62 3.23 -21.58 -18.81
N LYS A 63 2.05 -21.55 -18.17
CA LYS A 63 0.98 -20.60 -18.48
C LYS A 63 0.48 -19.91 -17.22
N ILE A 64 0.39 -18.58 -17.27
CA ILE A 64 -0.22 -17.75 -16.24
C ILE A 64 -1.62 -17.35 -16.72
N ASN A 65 -2.64 -17.86 -16.04
CA ASN A 65 -4.02 -17.45 -16.27
C ASN A 65 -4.38 -16.31 -15.31
N GLY A 66 -4.38 -15.09 -15.83
CA GLY A 66 -4.64 -13.88 -15.05
C GLY A 66 -6.11 -13.50 -14.98
N GLU A 67 -6.62 -13.28 -13.78
CA GLU A 67 -7.98 -12.87 -13.48
C GLU A 67 -7.96 -11.50 -12.76
N VAL A 68 -8.72 -10.52 -13.27
CA VAL A 68 -8.83 -9.19 -12.64
C VAL A 68 -10.19 -9.09 -11.94
N GLY A 69 -10.19 -8.78 -10.65
CA GLY A 69 -11.42 -8.47 -9.91
C GLY A 69 -11.72 -6.98 -9.88
N GLY A 70 -13.02 -6.68 -9.81
CA GLY A 70 -13.55 -5.31 -9.72
C GLY A 70 -13.98 -4.96 -8.29
N ALA A 71 -15.08 -4.23 -8.16
CA ALA A 71 -15.63 -3.79 -6.86
C ALA A 71 -15.97 -4.96 -5.92
N ASP A 72 -16.20 -6.16 -6.46
CA ASP A 72 -16.56 -7.38 -5.74
C ASP A 72 -15.35 -8.31 -5.48
N TYR A 73 -14.11 -7.82 -5.64
CA TYR A 73 -12.88 -8.61 -5.45
C TYR A 73 -12.88 -9.42 -4.15
N TRP A 74 -13.21 -8.79 -3.03
CA TRP A 74 -13.13 -9.40 -1.70
C TRP A 74 -14.19 -10.46 -1.44
N SER A 75 -15.43 -10.23 -1.87
CA SER A 75 -16.50 -11.22 -1.74
C SER A 75 -16.22 -12.42 -2.63
N LYS A 76 -15.81 -12.20 -3.89
CA LYS A 76 -15.41 -13.27 -4.81
C LYS A 76 -14.22 -14.08 -4.28
N LEU A 77 -13.16 -13.42 -3.81
CA LEU A 77 -12.00 -14.10 -3.25
C LEU A 77 -12.39 -14.98 -2.06
N THR A 78 -13.18 -14.44 -1.12
CA THR A 78 -13.68 -15.19 0.04
C THR A 78 -14.51 -16.40 -0.39
N THR A 79 -15.42 -16.25 -1.37
CA THR A 79 -16.20 -17.37 -1.91
C THR A 79 -15.32 -18.42 -2.60
N MET A 80 -14.32 -18.02 -3.37
CA MET A 80 -13.38 -18.95 -4.02
C MET A 80 -12.57 -19.75 -2.98
N ILE A 81 -12.11 -19.10 -1.91
CA ILE A 81 -11.40 -19.77 -0.81
C ILE A 81 -12.32 -20.75 -0.09
N ALA A 82 -13.51 -20.32 0.32
CA ALA A 82 -14.48 -21.17 1.03
C ALA A 82 -14.92 -22.38 0.18
N GLY A 83 -15.03 -22.20 -1.14
CA GLY A 83 -15.35 -23.27 -2.09
C GLY A 83 -14.17 -24.16 -2.49
N GLY A 84 -12.97 -23.95 -1.93
CA GLY A 84 -11.78 -24.75 -2.25
C GLY A 84 -11.22 -24.54 -3.66
N ASN A 85 -11.57 -23.42 -4.31
CA ASN A 85 -11.17 -23.09 -5.69
C ASN A 85 -10.43 -21.75 -5.78
N ALA A 86 -9.65 -21.42 -4.76
CA ALA A 86 -8.79 -20.23 -4.77
C ALA A 86 -7.80 -20.26 -5.96
N PRO A 87 -7.47 -19.10 -6.54
CA PRO A 87 -6.31 -18.93 -7.43
C PRO A 87 -5.00 -19.34 -6.72
N ASP A 88 -3.97 -19.77 -7.45
CA ASP A 88 -2.68 -20.16 -6.85
C ASP A 88 -2.00 -18.98 -6.16
N ILE A 89 -2.07 -17.80 -6.76
CA ILE A 89 -1.63 -16.52 -6.18
C ILE A 89 -2.79 -15.53 -6.21
N PHE A 90 -2.97 -14.81 -5.11
CA PHE A 90 -3.88 -13.66 -5.07
C PHE A 90 -3.25 -12.46 -4.38
N GLN A 91 -3.68 -11.27 -4.81
CA GLN A 91 -3.23 -10.00 -4.25
C GLN A 91 -3.94 -9.75 -2.92
N LEU A 92 -3.23 -9.21 -1.94
CA LEU A 92 -3.83 -8.73 -0.69
C LEU A 92 -3.34 -7.32 -0.37
N GLU A 93 -4.17 -6.58 0.36
CA GLU A 93 -3.82 -5.26 0.87
C GLU A 93 -3.33 -5.38 2.32
N PRO A 94 -2.45 -4.47 2.77
CA PRO A 94 -1.81 -4.57 4.09
C PRO A 94 -2.79 -4.66 5.26
N GLY A 95 -3.97 -4.02 5.12
CA GLY A 95 -5.00 -4.01 6.15
C GLY A 95 -5.83 -5.30 6.24
N ARG A 96 -5.86 -6.14 5.18
CA ARG A 96 -6.64 -7.39 5.15
C ARG A 96 -5.76 -8.64 5.19
N PHE A 97 -4.52 -8.52 4.74
CA PHE A 97 -3.60 -9.64 4.66
C PHE A 97 -3.48 -10.47 5.95
N PRO A 98 -3.38 -9.86 7.15
CA PRO A 98 -3.32 -10.62 8.41
C PRO A 98 -4.54 -11.50 8.68
N ASP A 99 -5.75 -11.06 8.32
CA ASP A 99 -6.99 -11.84 8.53
C ASP A 99 -7.03 -13.08 7.63
N TYR A 100 -6.72 -12.93 6.34
CA TYR A 100 -6.61 -14.07 5.42
C TYR A 100 -5.54 -15.06 5.89
N SER A 101 -4.41 -14.56 6.40
CA SER A 101 -3.35 -15.42 6.94
C SER A 101 -3.80 -16.19 8.18
N ARG A 102 -4.41 -15.53 9.17
CA ARG A 102 -4.89 -16.17 10.41
C ARG A 102 -6.01 -17.18 10.17
N ARG A 103 -6.82 -16.97 9.13
CA ARG A 103 -7.83 -17.94 8.68
C ARG A 103 -7.26 -19.13 7.90
N GLY A 104 -5.95 -19.18 7.70
CA GLY A 104 -5.28 -20.26 6.97
C GLY A 104 -5.50 -20.24 5.46
N ALA A 105 -5.88 -19.09 4.89
CA ALA A 105 -6.07 -18.96 3.44
C ALA A 105 -4.74 -18.86 2.67
N THR A 106 -3.66 -18.46 3.33
CA THR A 106 -2.34 -18.24 2.73
C THR A 106 -1.33 -19.28 3.20
N ARG A 107 -0.50 -19.77 2.29
CA ARG A 107 0.64 -20.63 2.57
C ARG A 107 1.83 -19.82 3.12
N PRO A 108 2.53 -20.30 4.17
CA PRO A 108 3.83 -19.74 4.58
C PRO A 108 4.86 -19.82 3.45
N LEU A 109 5.56 -18.72 3.22
CA LEU A 109 6.59 -18.59 2.18
C LEU A 109 7.97 -19.00 2.69
N ASP A 110 8.14 -19.19 4.01
CA ASP A 110 9.42 -19.45 4.68
C ASP A 110 10.21 -20.60 4.04
N GLU A 111 9.51 -21.63 3.52
CA GLU A 111 10.15 -22.76 2.85
C GLU A 111 10.80 -22.40 1.50
N TYR A 112 10.31 -21.34 0.85
CA TYR A 112 10.76 -20.84 -0.46
C TYR A 112 11.81 -19.73 -0.36
N LEU A 113 11.84 -18.98 0.74
CA LEU A 113 12.76 -17.86 0.92
C LEU A 113 14.22 -18.34 0.93
N GLY A 114 15.07 -17.70 0.13
CA GLY A 114 16.47 -18.07 -0.06
C GLY A 114 16.71 -19.34 -0.89
N LYS A 115 15.64 -20.00 -1.37
CA LYS A 115 15.73 -21.21 -2.22
C LYS A 115 15.13 -21.00 -3.59
N ILE A 116 13.87 -20.57 -3.62
CA ILE A 116 13.14 -20.23 -4.85
C ILE A 116 13.00 -18.71 -4.95
N ILE A 117 12.61 -18.06 -3.85
CA ILE A 117 12.48 -16.61 -3.77
C ILE A 117 13.78 -16.04 -3.21
N ARG A 118 14.54 -15.33 -4.05
CA ARG A 118 15.77 -14.65 -3.67
C ARG A 118 15.43 -13.47 -2.77
N THR A 119 16.19 -13.33 -1.67
CA THR A 119 15.93 -12.32 -0.63
C THR A 119 17.13 -11.42 -0.33
N ASP A 120 18.29 -11.73 -0.91
CA ASP A 120 19.58 -11.09 -0.65
C ASP A 120 19.65 -9.62 -1.08
N ARG A 121 18.81 -9.22 -2.03
CA ARG A 121 18.71 -7.85 -2.56
C ARG A 121 17.43 -7.14 -2.14
N LEU A 122 16.65 -7.72 -1.24
CA LEU A 122 15.45 -7.08 -0.72
C LEU A 122 15.79 -5.96 0.26
N SER A 123 14.99 -4.90 0.25
CA SER A 123 15.13 -3.79 1.21
C SER A 123 15.09 -4.32 2.65
N PRO A 124 15.98 -3.81 3.55
CA PRO A 124 16.02 -4.26 4.93
C PRO A 124 14.64 -4.18 5.62
N GLY A 125 14.30 -5.23 6.37
CA GLY A 125 13.05 -5.30 7.12
C GLY A 125 11.78 -5.55 6.27
N VAL A 126 11.88 -5.62 4.94
CA VAL A 126 10.68 -5.76 4.10
C VAL A 126 9.88 -7.02 4.39
N LEU A 127 10.54 -8.16 4.65
CA LEU A 127 9.85 -9.41 4.93
C LEU A 127 8.97 -9.33 6.19
N ALA A 128 9.33 -8.51 7.17
CA ALA A 128 8.52 -8.30 8.37
C ALA A 128 7.14 -7.69 8.03
N LEU A 129 7.04 -6.93 6.93
CA LEU A 129 5.79 -6.36 6.44
C LEU A 129 4.86 -7.42 5.84
N GLY A 130 5.38 -8.61 5.55
CA GLY A 130 4.67 -9.79 5.08
C GLY A 130 4.54 -10.88 6.14
N THR A 131 4.91 -10.60 7.40
CA THR A 131 4.92 -11.58 8.48
C THR A 131 3.65 -11.51 9.32
N VAL A 132 3.03 -12.67 9.54
CA VAL A 132 1.89 -12.84 10.46
C VAL A 132 2.21 -14.00 11.37
N ASP A 133 2.11 -13.78 12.68
CA ASP A 133 2.31 -14.78 13.72
C ASP A 133 3.63 -15.58 13.54
N GLY A 134 4.71 -14.84 13.19
CA GLY A 134 6.07 -15.37 13.04
C GLY A 134 6.39 -16.01 11.68
N LYS A 135 5.45 -16.03 10.72
CA LYS A 135 5.66 -16.62 9.38
C LYS A 135 5.44 -15.60 8.27
N VAL A 136 6.26 -15.63 7.23
CA VAL A 136 6.04 -14.78 6.05
C VAL A 136 4.93 -15.40 5.21
N THR A 137 3.72 -14.84 5.20
CA THR A 137 2.58 -15.42 4.48
C THR A 137 2.11 -14.58 3.28
N GLY A 138 2.79 -13.46 3.04
CA GLY A 138 2.60 -12.63 1.87
C GLY A 138 3.90 -11.94 1.51
N MET A 139 4.28 -11.95 0.25
CA MET A 139 5.45 -11.25 -0.25
C MET A 139 5.09 -9.79 -0.53
N PRO A 140 5.65 -8.80 0.18
CA PRO A 140 5.48 -7.40 -0.17
C PRO A 140 6.03 -7.13 -1.57
N LEU A 141 5.27 -6.40 -2.38
CA LEU A 141 5.64 -6.12 -3.77
C LEU A 141 6.31 -4.77 -3.95
N SER A 142 6.02 -3.86 -3.02
CA SER A 142 6.50 -2.48 -3.08
C SER A 142 6.45 -1.82 -1.72
N LEU A 143 7.17 -0.71 -1.57
CA LEU A 143 7.17 0.15 -0.40
C LEU A 143 6.59 1.52 -0.71
N ASN A 144 5.92 2.08 0.29
CA ASN A 144 5.56 3.49 0.36
C ASN A 144 5.73 3.98 1.81
N ALA A 145 5.69 5.30 1.99
CA ALA A 145 5.74 5.94 3.29
C ALA A 145 4.85 7.18 3.28
N PHE A 146 4.44 7.63 4.46
CA PHE A 146 3.65 8.85 4.60
C PHE A 146 4.55 10.08 4.44
N ALA A 147 4.13 11.07 3.68
CA ALA A 147 4.94 12.19 3.21
C ALA A 147 4.15 13.50 3.22
N LEU A 148 4.86 14.61 3.05
CA LEU A 148 4.29 15.90 2.73
C LEU A 148 4.48 16.14 1.22
N LEU A 149 3.38 16.36 0.52
CA LEU A 149 3.38 16.78 -0.89
C LEU A 149 3.18 18.29 -0.93
N TYR A 150 3.81 18.99 -1.88
CA TYR A 150 3.70 20.44 -1.96
C TYR A 150 3.89 21.01 -3.36
N HIS A 151 3.30 22.18 -3.62
CA HIS A 151 3.58 22.98 -4.81
C HIS A 151 4.88 23.74 -4.65
N ALA A 152 5.94 23.34 -5.37
CA ALA A 152 7.25 23.98 -5.27
C ALA A 152 7.23 25.47 -5.68
N GLU A 153 6.38 25.83 -6.64
CA GLU A 153 6.22 27.21 -7.11
C GLU A 153 5.66 28.13 -6.02
N ALA A 154 4.74 27.65 -5.16
CA ALA A 154 4.18 28.46 -4.08
C ALA A 154 5.25 28.94 -3.09
N PHE A 155 6.24 28.08 -2.81
CA PHE A 155 7.38 28.40 -1.96
C PHE A 155 8.35 29.37 -2.64
N LYS A 156 8.66 29.10 -3.92
CA LYS A 156 9.51 29.96 -4.74
C LYS A 156 8.95 31.38 -4.86
N ASP A 157 7.66 31.50 -5.18
CA ASP A 157 6.97 32.78 -5.36
C ASP A 157 6.90 33.58 -4.05
N ALA A 158 6.77 32.88 -2.92
CA ALA A 158 6.77 33.49 -1.59
C ALA A 158 8.18 33.81 -1.06
N GLY A 159 9.25 33.31 -1.69
CA GLY A 159 10.62 33.40 -1.17
C GLY A 159 10.83 32.65 0.15
N ILE A 160 10.03 31.61 0.42
CA ILE A 160 10.08 30.80 1.65
C ILE A 160 10.64 29.42 1.30
N ALA A 161 11.54 28.88 2.12
CA ALA A 161 12.05 27.52 1.93
C ALA A 161 10.96 26.47 2.26
N PRO A 162 10.83 25.39 1.48
CA PRO A 162 9.89 24.32 1.80
C PRO A 162 10.31 23.54 3.06
N PRO A 163 9.37 22.84 3.73
CA PRO A 163 9.70 21.91 4.80
C PRO A 163 10.72 20.85 4.34
N ASN A 164 11.58 20.48 5.26
CA ASN A 164 12.58 19.44 5.08
C ASN A 164 12.50 18.42 6.20
N ALA A 165 13.39 17.44 6.17
CA ALA A 165 13.37 16.34 7.12
C ALA A 165 13.69 16.75 8.58
N THR A 166 14.19 17.96 8.86
CA THR A 166 14.40 18.44 10.24
C THR A 166 13.33 19.43 10.71
N THR A 167 12.37 19.77 9.85
CA THR A 167 11.32 20.74 10.17
C THR A 167 10.46 20.22 11.33
N THR A 168 10.42 20.96 12.44
CA THR A 168 9.57 20.59 13.59
C THR A 168 8.12 21.01 13.37
N TRP A 169 7.19 20.44 14.14
CA TRP A 169 5.78 20.88 14.11
C TRP A 169 5.63 22.39 14.40
N ASP A 170 6.39 22.96 15.33
CA ASP A 170 6.35 24.40 15.62
C ASP A 170 6.92 25.25 14.47
N GLN A 171 7.95 24.77 13.79
CA GLN A 171 8.47 25.41 12.58
C GLN A 171 7.45 25.31 11.43
N PHE A 172 6.81 24.15 11.29
CA PHE A 172 5.78 23.91 10.29
C PHE A 172 4.57 24.84 10.48
N ALA A 173 4.10 25.03 11.73
CA ALA A 173 3.01 25.95 12.03
C ALA A 173 3.34 27.39 11.61
N ARG A 174 4.54 27.88 11.96
CA ARG A 174 5.03 29.21 11.56
C ARG A 174 5.14 29.36 10.05
N LEU A 175 5.77 28.39 9.40
CA LEU A 175 5.89 28.32 7.94
C LEU A 175 4.52 28.36 7.26
N CYS A 176 3.53 27.64 7.79
CA CYS A 176 2.18 27.62 7.25
C CYS A 176 1.48 28.99 7.37
N ILE A 177 1.64 29.66 8.51
CA ILE A 177 1.11 31.01 8.74
C ILE A 177 1.76 32.00 7.77
N ASP A 178 3.08 31.98 7.67
CA ASP A 178 3.85 32.92 6.84
C ASP A 178 3.59 32.69 5.35
N LEU A 179 3.56 31.44 4.90
CA LEU A 179 3.24 31.10 3.52
C LEU A 179 1.81 31.50 3.13
N THR A 180 0.83 31.26 4.02
CA THR A 180 -0.56 31.69 3.75
C THR A 180 -0.66 33.20 3.60
N LYS A 181 0.01 33.96 4.48
CA LYS A 181 0.06 35.43 4.40
C LYS A 181 0.77 35.91 3.14
N ALA A 182 1.92 35.33 2.81
CA ALA A 182 2.72 35.71 1.65
C ALA A 182 1.98 35.45 0.33
N MET A 183 1.22 34.35 0.24
CA MET A 183 0.37 34.09 -0.93
C MET A 183 -0.75 35.12 -1.09
N GLY A 184 -1.33 35.62 0.01
CA GLY A 184 -2.37 36.64 0.00
C GLY A 184 -3.65 36.26 -0.77
N LYS A 185 -3.86 34.97 -1.06
CA LYS A 185 -4.97 34.47 -1.88
C LYS A 185 -6.18 34.11 -1.00
N LYS A 186 -7.35 34.62 -1.36
CA LYS A 186 -8.61 34.27 -0.68
C LYS A 186 -8.91 32.77 -0.86
N ASN A 187 -9.30 32.10 0.24
CA ASN A 187 -9.64 30.67 0.28
C ASN A 187 -8.50 29.73 -0.17
N VAL A 188 -7.25 30.17 -0.04
CA VAL A 188 -6.06 29.34 -0.28
C VAL A 188 -5.15 29.43 0.94
N TRP A 189 -4.81 28.29 1.52
CA TRP A 189 -3.96 28.17 2.70
C TRP A 189 -2.68 27.41 2.40
N ALA A 190 -1.72 27.45 3.32
CA ALA A 190 -0.50 26.66 3.21
C ALA A 190 -0.82 25.15 3.20
N VAL A 191 -1.74 24.68 4.05
CA VAL A 191 -2.10 23.27 4.20
C VAL A 191 -3.59 23.11 4.54
N GLY A 192 -4.16 21.94 4.24
CA GLY A 192 -5.45 21.55 4.82
C GLY A 192 -5.37 21.42 6.35
N ASN A 193 -6.50 21.47 7.04
CA ASN A 193 -6.54 21.14 8.46
C ASN A 193 -6.51 19.61 8.62
N CYS A 194 -5.32 19.06 8.86
CA CYS A 194 -5.11 17.62 8.93
C CYS A 194 -5.50 16.99 10.28
N SER A 195 -6.12 17.73 11.21
CA SER A 195 -6.60 17.18 12.50
C SER A 195 -7.53 15.98 12.33
N ARG A 196 -8.22 15.89 11.19
CA ARG A 196 -9.11 14.78 10.80
C ARG A 196 -8.41 13.58 10.14
N TYR A 197 -7.09 13.64 9.91
CA TYR A 197 -6.35 12.56 9.26
C TYR A 197 -5.70 11.64 10.28
N MET A 198 -6.33 10.50 10.54
CA MET A 198 -5.84 9.51 11.49
C MET A 198 -4.41 9.02 11.18
N GLN A 199 -4.00 8.95 9.91
CA GLN A 199 -2.63 8.57 9.53
C GLN A 199 -1.59 9.64 9.92
N THR A 200 -1.99 10.92 9.94
CA THR A 200 -1.11 11.99 10.43
C THR A 200 -0.99 11.91 11.95
N PHE A 201 -2.10 11.64 12.64
CA PHE A 201 -2.09 11.38 14.08
C PHE A 201 -1.26 10.14 14.44
N GLN A 202 -1.25 9.10 13.60
CA GLN A 202 -0.36 7.95 13.77
C GLN A 202 1.11 8.38 13.79
N SER A 203 1.52 9.20 12.81
CA SER A 203 2.89 9.70 12.73
C SER A 203 3.23 10.56 13.95
N TRP A 204 2.31 11.42 14.39
CA TRP A 204 2.43 12.23 15.61
C TRP A 204 2.66 11.40 16.88
N LEU A 205 1.92 10.30 17.03
CA LEU A 205 2.07 9.37 18.16
C LEU A 205 3.37 8.59 18.09
N LEU A 206 3.76 8.11 16.90
CA LEU A 206 5.01 7.35 16.72
C LEU A 206 6.25 8.20 17.04
N GLN A 207 6.22 9.51 16.75
CA GLN A 207 7.26 10.46 17.18
C GLN A 207 7.42 10.51 18.71
N ARG A 208 6.35 10.17 19.45
CA ARG A 208 6.29 10.10 20.91
C ARG A 208 6.44 8.67 21.45
N GLY A 209 6.80 7.70 20.61
CA GLY A 209 6.91 6.29 20.99
C GLY A 209 5.57 5.61 21.30
N LYS A 210 4.46 6.19 20.83
CA LYS A 210 3.10 5.71 21.06
C LYS A 210 2.47 5.14 19.79
N LEU A 211 1.39 4.39 19.95
CA LEU A 211 0.63 3.77 18.85
C LEU A 211 -0.80 4.29 18.86
N ILE A 212 -1.50 4.25 17.72
CA ILE A 212 -2.96 4.43 17.74
C ILE A 212 -3.59 3.28 18.51
N PHE A 213 -3.22 2.05 18.14
CA PHE A 213 -3.67 0.83 18.80
C PHE A 213 -2.50 -0.08 19.13
N THR A 214 -2.52 -0.69 20.32
CA THR A 214 -1.57 -1.71 20.75
C THR A 214 -1.82 -3.03 20.00
N PRO A 215 -0.87 -3.98 20.00
CA PRO A 215 -1.09 -5.32 19.42
C PRO A 215 -2.31 -6.06 19.98
N GLU A 216 -2.72 -5.76 21.21
CA GLU A 216 -3.89 -6.32 21.89
C GLU A 216 -5.21 -5.63 21.52
N GLY A 217 -5.21 -4.75 20.51
CA GLY A 217 -6.40 -4.05 20.05
C GLY A 217 -6.94 -3.05 21.08
N ARG A 218 -6.07 -2.34 21.80
CA ARG A 218 -6.44 -1.27 22.74
C ARG A 218 -5.87 0.08 22.30
N PRO A 219 -6.45 1.22 22.69
CA PRO A 219 -5.84 2.52 22.43
C PRO A 219 -4.41 2.60 22.98
N GLY A 220 -3.45 2.96 22.14
CA GLY A 220 -2.03 3.14 22.51
C GLY A 220 -1.67 4.58 22.87
N PHE A 221 -2.69 5.42 23.06
CA PHE A 221 -2.60 6.84 23.39
C PHE A 221 -3.53 7.16 24.56
N ASP A 222 -3.33 8.32 25.18
CA ASP A 222 -4.14 8.85 26.27
C ASP A 222 -4.89 10.14 25.86
N ALA A 223 -5.74 10.65 26.75
CA ALA A 223 -6.53 11.85 26.48
C ALA A 223 -5.67 13.11 26.25
N LYS A 224 -4.47 13.16 26.86
CA LYS A 224 -3.54 14.29 26.69
C LYS A 224 -2.96 14.28 25.29
N ASP A 225 -2.60 13.11 24.74
CA ASP A 225 -2.11 13.01 23.36
C ASP A 225 -3.14 13.53 22.35
N GLY A 226 -4.41 13.14 22.52
CA GLY A 226 -5.52 13.62 21.69
C GLY A 226 -5.73 15.14 21.85
N ALA A 227 -5.68 15.64 23.09
CA ALA A 227 -5.84 17.06 23.36
C ALA A 227 -4.73 17.91 22.72
N GLU A 228 -3.47 17.48 22.82
CA GLU A 228 -2.34 18.16 22.19
C GLU A 228 -2.48 18.20 20.66
N TRP A 229 -2.89 17.08 20.05
CA TRP A 229 -3.13 16.98 18.61
C TRP A 229 -4.19 17.98 18.15
N PHE A 230 -5.35 17.99 18.79
CA PHE A 230 -6.43 18.91 18.41
C PHE A 230 -6.07 20.37 18.71
N ALA A 231 -5.34 20.64 19.79
CA ALA A 231 -4.90 21.99 20.15
C ALA A 231 -3.92 22.57 19.11
N TYR A 232 -3.00 21.76 18.59
CA TYR A 232 -2.07 22.18 17.54
C TYR A 232 -2.81 22.69 16.29
N TRP A 233 -3.76 21.91 15.79
CA TRP A 233 -4.52 22.29 14.59
C TRP A 233 -5.53 23.40 14.82
N ASP A 234 -6.16 23.46 16.00
CA ASP A 234 -7.04 24.58 16.38
C ASP A 234 -6.26 25.90 16.43
N ALA A 235 -5.07 25.90 17.04
CA ALA A 235 -4.20 27.07 17.07
C ALA A 235 -3.74 27.48 15.66
N LEU A 236 -3.37 26.53 14.81
CA LEU A 236 -2.96 26.80 13.44
C LEU A 236 -4.11 27.37 12.59
N ALA A 237 -5.33 26.84 12.75
CA ALA A 237 -6.51 27.34 12.06
C ALA A 237 -6.86 28.77 12.51
N LYS A 238 -6.84 29.04 13.81
CA LYS A 238 -7.08 30.39 14.38
C LYS A 238 -6.04 31.41 13.93
N ALA A 239 -4.79 30.98 13.75
CA ALA A 239 -3.72 31.82 13.20
C ALA A 239 -3.77 31.96 11.66
N GLY A 240 -4.70 31.28 10.99
CA GLY A 240 -4.89 31.34 9.54
C GLY A 240 -3.86 30.54 8.74
N GLY A 241 -3.14 29.60 9.35
CA GLY A 241 -2.10 28.82 8.66
C GLY A 241 -2.61 27.58 7.93
N CYS A 242 -3.83 27.12 8.21
CA CYS A 242 -4.46 25.99 7.51
C CYS A 242 -5.90 26.29 7.10
N ALA A 243 -6.45 25.45 6.22
CA ALA A 243 -7.84 25.55 5.78
C ALA A 243 -8.82 25.65 6.97
N ASN A 244 -9.82 26.53 6.82
CA ASN A 244 -10.86 26.70 7.84
C ASN A 244 -11.82 25.51 7.89
N ALA A 245 -12.69 25.48 8.90
CA ALA A 245 -13.60 24.36 9.14
C ALA A 245 -14.58 24.11 7.97
N GLU A 246 -15.14 25.17 7.37
CA GLU A 246 -16.11 25.05 6.27
C GLU A 246 -15.49 24.42 5.02
N VAL A 247 -14.30 24.90 4.65
CA VAL A 247 -13.57 24.36 3.50
C VAL A 247 -13.10 22.95 3.79
N GLN A 248 -12.55 22.70 4.98
CA GLN A 248 -12.08 21.38 5.36
C GLN A 248 -13.22 20.35 5.38
N ALA A 249 -14.42 20.72 5.83
CA ALA A 249 -15.60 19.85 5.90
C ALA A 249 -15.98 19.17 4.57
N LEU A 250 -15.60 19.77 3.44
CA LEU A 250 -15.87 19.23 2.10
C LEU A 250 -14.97 18.04 1.71
N ASP A 251 -13.88 17.82 2.43
CA ASP A 251 -12.95 16.72 2.16
C ASP A 251 -13.55 15.37 2.56
N LYS A 252 -13.62 14.44 1.59
CA LYS A 252 -14.14 13.09 1.72
C LYS A 252 -13.04 12.03 1.82
N ALA A 253 -11.85 12.43 2.27
CA ALA A 253 -10.67 11.58 2.47
C ALA A 253 -10.23 10.83 1.20
N ASN A 254 -10.30 11.51 0.05
CA ASN A 254 -9.79 11.03 -1.24
C ASN A 254 -9.13 12.19 -2.00
N VAL A 255 -8.34 11.86 -3.03
CA VAL A 255 -7.56 12.85 -3.80
C VAL A 255 -8.45 13.97 -4.33
N ASP A 256 -9.54 13.66 -5.03
CA ASP A 256 -10.37 14.66 -5.71
C ASP A 256 -11.03 15.69 -4.79
N SER A 257 -11.33 15.28 -3.55
CA SER A 257 -11.95 16.14 -2.53
C SER A 257 -10.94 16.80 -1.59
N ASN A 258 -9.67 16.39 -1.62
CA ASN A 258 -8.63 16.95 -0.77
C ASN A 258 -8.36 18.42 -1.12
N GLN A 259 -8.03 19.22 -0.09
CA GLN A 259 -7.87 20.66 -0.23
C GLN A 259 -6.79 21.07 -1.24
N MET A 260 -5.73 20.28 -1.41
CA MET A 260 -4.74 20.53 -2.46
C MET A 260 -5.35 20.38 -3.86
N ALA A 261 -6.05 19.27 -4.12
CA ALA A 261 -6.69 19.02 -5.42
C ALA A 261 -7.81 20.03 -5.73
N ARG A 262 -8.51 20.50 -4.70
CA ARG A 262 -9.54 21.55 -4.81
C ARG A 262 -8.96 22.96 -5.00
N GLY A 263 -7.64 23.12 -4.91
CA GLY A 263 -6.95 24.40 -5.04
C GLY A 263 -7.07 25.30 -3.80
N ASN A 264 -7.47 24.73 -2.66
CA ASN A 264 -7.60 25.43 -1.38
C ASN A 264 -6.36 25.31 -0.50
N ALA A 265 -5.41 24.44 -0.81
CA ALA A 265 -4.14 24.31 -0.08
C ALA A 265 -2.96 24.10 -1.01
N VAL A 266 -1.76 24.54 -0.62
CA VAL A 266 -0.52 24.31 -1.40
C VAL A 266 0.33 23.14 -0.91
N MET A 267 -0.02 22.57 0.25
CA MET A 267 0.56 21.36 0.83
C MET A 267 -0.52 20.38 1.27
N THR A 268 -0.20 19.09 1.27
CA THR A 268 -1.04 18.03 1.84
C THR A 268 -0.17 16.92 2.41
N LEU A 269 -0.67 16.22 3.43
CA LEU A 269 0.00 15.08 4.05
C LEU A 269 -0.65 13.81 3.50
N SER A 270 0.12 12.98 2.80
CA SER A 270 -0.41 11.81 2.11
C SER A 270 0.64 10.72 1.93
N TYR A 271 0.24 9.53 1.48
CA TYR A 271 1.22 8.51 1.13
C TYR A 271 1.97 8.89 -0.15
N SER A 272 3.27 8.56 -0.21
CA SER A 272 4.17 8.95 -1.30
C SER A 272 3.72 8.45 -2.67
N ASN A 273 3.07 7.28 -2.74
CA ASN A 273 2.53 6.73 -3.99
C ASN A 273 1.35 7.54 -4.55
N LEU A 274 0.73 8.42 -3.76
CA LEU A 274 -0.35 9.29 -4.23
C LEU A 274 0.16 10.55 -4.93
N LEU A 275 1.47 10.81 -4.97
CA LEU A 275 2.05 11.95 -5.68
C LEU A 275 1.59 12.01 -7.15
N ALA A 276 1.54 10.88 -7.85
CA ALA A 276 1.04 10.80 -9.23
C ALA A 276 -0.43 11.20 -9.36
N ALA A 277 -1.28 10.72 -8.45
CA ALA A 277 -2.71 11.06 -8.46
C ALA A 277 -2.94 12.55 -8.16
N TYR A 278 -2.21 13.12 -7.20
CA TYR A 278 -2.26 14.55 -6.93
C TYR A 278 -1.70 15.37 -8.09
N GLN A 279 -0.61 14.93 -8.73
CA GLN A 279 -0.04 15.63 -9.88
C GLN A 279 -1.00 15.68 -11.06
N ALA A 280 -1.78 14.62 -11.29
CA ALA A 280 -2.75 14.54 -12.39
C ALA A 280 -3.88 15.57 -12.27
N VAL A 281 -4.21 16.00 -11.05
CA VAL A 281 -5.22 17.04 -10.79
C VAL A 281 -4.61 18.41 -10.48
N ALA A 282 -3.31 18.46 -10.20
CA ALA A 282 -2.56 19.69 -9.97
C ALA A 282 -2.20 20.40 -11.28
N LYS A 283 -2.27 21.74 -11.26
CA LYS A 283 -1.89 22.57 -12.41
C LYS A 283 -0.39 22.84 -12.51
N ALA A 284 0.32 22.75 -11.38
CA ALA A 284 1.75 23.02 -11.27
C ALA A 284 2.49 21.77 -10.80
N PRO A 285 3.80 21.65 -11.07
CA PRO A 285 4.62 20.56 -10.58
C PRO A 285 4.58 20.45 -9.06
N LEU A 286 4.32 19.25 -8.58
CA LEU A 286 4.38 18.89 -7.18
C LEU A 286 5.76 18.35 -6.82
N ASP A 287 6.08 18.48 -5.54
CA ASP A 287 7.25 17.90 -4.93
C ASP A 287 6.87 17.19 -3.62
N ILE A 288 7.83 16.48 -3.04
CA ILE A 288 7.64 15.57 -1.92
C ILE A 288 8.76 15.75 -0.90
N THR A 289 8.40 15.71 0.39
CA THR A 289 9.34 15.82 1.51
C THR A 289 8.79 15.09 2.73
N SER A 290 9.59 15.03 3.78
CA SER A 290 9.20 14.40 5.04
C SER A 290 8.15 15.21 5.80
N LEU A 291 7.38 14.50 6.62
CA LEU A 291 6.47 15.12 7.59
C LEU A 291 7.25 15.94 8.63
N PRO A 292 6.60 16.91 9.28
CA PRO A 292 7.18 17.56 10.44
C PRO A 292 7.46 16.56 11.57
N ILE A 293 8.53 16.80 12.31
CA ILE A 293 8.97 15.96 13.44
C ILE A 293 8.72 16.66 14.78
N GLN A 294 8.69 15.89 15.87
CA GLN A 294 8.65 16.47 17.22
C GLN A 294 9.99 17.16 17.56
N SER A 295 11.11 16.47 17.30
CA SER A 295 12.47 17.00 17.43
C SER A 295 13.43 16.15 16.60
N GLU A 296 14.64 16.64 16.35
CA GLU A 296 15.69 15.85 15.66
C GLU A 296 16.16 14.62 16.46
N THR A 297 15.88 14.59 17.76
CA THR A 297 16.28 13.51 18.68
C THR A 297 15.18 12.47 18.92
N THR A 298 13.98 12.68 18.37
CA THR A 298 12.85 11.75 18.52
C THR A 298 12.68 10.91 17.25
N PRO A 299 12.01 9.75 17.34
CA PRO A 299 11.64 8.98 16.16
C PRO A 299 10.93 9.86 15.13
N SER A 300 11.14 9.63 13.84
CA SER A 300 10.54 10.47 12.79
C SER A 300 9.01 10.33 12.68
N GLY A 301 8.46 9.23 13.20
CA GLY A 301 7.07 8.82 12.99
C GLY A 301 6.79 8.22 11.62
N LEU A 302 7.80 8.16 10.75
CA LEU A 302 7.71 7.54 9.43
C LEU A 302 7.95 6.04 9.54
N PHE A 303 7.27 5.26 8.73
CA PHE A 303 7.50 3.83 8.60
C PHE A 303 7.29 3.44 7.15
N TYR A 304 7.98 2.38 6.71
CA TYR A 304 7.65 1.75 5.44
C TYR A 304 6.39 0.90 5.61
N ARG A 305 5.48 1.06 4.65
CA ARG A 305 4.30 0.22 4.52
C ARG A 305 4.40 -0.55 3.20
N PRO A 306 3.99 -1.83 3.17
CA PRO A 306 3.91 -2.54 1.91
C PRO A 306 2.79 -1.94 1.06
N GLY A 307 3.02 -1.72 -0.24
CA GLY A 307 1.94 -1.29 -1.14
C GLY A 307 0.86 -2.37 -1.22
N LEU A 308 1.28 -3.57 -1.61
CA LEU A 308 0.45 -4.77 -1.79
C LEU A 308 1.29 -6.01 -1.53
N HIS A 309 0.63 -7.16 -1.36
CA HIS A 309 1.27 -8.46 -1.21
C HIS A 309 0.83 -9.43 -2.30
N TRP A 310 1.74 -10.30 -2.73
CA TRP A 310 1.37 -11.59 -3.32
C TRP A 310 1.35 -12.66 -2.23
N SER A 311 0.23 -13.36 -2.09
CA SER A 311 0.12 -14.54 -1.23
C SER A 311 -0.18 -15.77 -2.07
N ILE A 312 0.50 -16.88 -1.74
CA ILE A 312 0.20 -18.20 -2.30
C ILE A 312 -0.98 -18.77 -1.53
N ALA A 313 -2.01 -19.28 -2.22
CA ALA A 313 -3.12 -19.94 -1.55
C ALA A 313 -2.65 -21.18 -0.79
N SER A 314 -3.24 -21.45 0.38
CA SER A 314 -2.99 -22.71 1.10
C SER A 314 -3.38 -23.94 0.27
N THR A 315 -4.37 -23.78 -0.62
CA THR A 315 -4.87 -24.80 -1.56
C THR A 315 -4.29 -24.68 -2.98
N ALA A 316 -3.22 -23.88 -3.18
CA ALA A 316 -2.58 -23.73 -4.49
C ALA A 316 -2.22 -25.10 -5.08
N LYS A 317 -2.54 -25.29 -6.37
CA LYS A 317 -2.23 -26.52 -7.12
C LYS A 317 -0.78 -26.54 -7.58
N SER A 318 -0.19 -25.36 -7.77
CA SER A 318 1.18 -25.20 -8.28
C SER A 318 2.02 -24.26 -7.38
N PRO A 319 2.22 -24.56 -6.08
CA PRO A 319 2.83 -23.62 -5.14
C PRO A 319 4.30 -23.28 -5.43
N GLU A 320 5.09 -24.22 -5.98
CA GLU A 320 6.47 -23.93 -6.41
C GLU A 320 6.52 -23.02 -7.64
N LEU A 321 5.61 -23.22 -8.61
CA LEU A 321 5.48 -22.33 -9.76
C LEU A 321 5.04 -20.93 -9.30
N ALA A 322 4.14 -20.88 -8.32
CA ALA A 322 3.73 -19.64 -7.69
C ALA A 322 4.90 -18.91 -7.00
N ALA A 323 5.72 -19.62 -6.23
CA ALA A 323 6.92 -19.06 -5.62
C ALA A 323 7.93 -18.55 -6.67
N ARG A 324 8.12 -19.27 -7.78
CA ARG A 324 8.97 -18.83 -8.90
C ARG A 324 8.44 -17.57 -9.58
N PHE A 325 7.11 -17.47 -9.77
CA PHE A 325 6.52 -16.25 -10.32
C PHE A 325 6.67 -15.07 -9.36
N ILE A 326 6.50 -15.28 -8.05
CA ILE A 326 6.74 -14.23 -7.04
C ILE A 326 8.19 -13.76 -7.07
N ASP A 327 9.17 -14.68 -7.12
CA ASP A 327 10.58 -14.35 -7.28
C ASP A 327 10.81 -13.48 -8.53
N PHE A 328 10.35 -13.95 -9.68
CA PHE A 328 10.48 -13.22 -10.94
C PHE A 328 9.86 -11.82 -10.85
N PHE A 329 8.65 -11.73 -10.29
CA PHE A 329 7.91 -10.47 -10.18
C PHE A 329 8.66 -9.40 -9.37
N ILE A 330 9.38 -9.81 -8.31
CA ILE A 330 10.07 -8.85 -7.43
C ILE A 330 11.56 -8.70 -7.74
N ASN A 331 12.20 -9.69 -8.37
CA ASN A 331 13.66 -9.74 -8.55
C ASN A 331 14.13 -9.62 -10.01
N ASP A 332 13.25 -9.80 -11.01
CA ASP A 332 13.65 -9.66 -12.41
C ASP A 332 13.62 -8.19 -12.87
N VAL A 333 14.69 -7.76 -13.53
CA VAL A 333 14.85 -6.36 -13.96
C VAL A 333 13.91 -6.00 -15.10
N GLU A 334 13.66 -6.90 -16.05
CA GLU A 334 12.75 -6.62 -17.17
C GLU A 334 11.30 -6.64 -16.70
N ALA A 335 10.94 -7.54 -15.78
CA ALA A 335 9.67 -7.48 -15.07
C ALA A 335 9.54 -6.15 -14.32
N GLY A 336 10.58 -5.73 -13.59
CA GLY A 336 10.63 -4.45 -12.89
C GLY A 336 10.38 -3.25 -13.80
N LYS A 337 11.02 -3.20 -14.98
CA LYS A 337 10.79 -2.15 -15.99
C LYS A 337 9.34 -2.13 -16.48
N ALA A 338 8.75 -3.30 -16.72
CA ALA A 338 7.34 -3.42 -17.12
C ALA A 338 6.38 -2.99 -16.00
N LEU A 339 6.71 -3.27 -14.74
CA LEU A 339 5.90 -2.95 -13.58
C LEU A 339 6.02 -1.48 -13.14
N GLY A 340 7.21 -0.89 -13.27
CA GLY A 340 7.53 0.45 -12.81
C GLY A 340 7.22 0.62 -11.32
N VAL A 341 6.73 1.81 -10.94
CA VAL A 341 6.38 2.13 -9.54
C VAL A 341 4.87 2.20 -9.28
N GLU A 342 4.04 1.61 -10.14
CA GLU A 342 2.57 1.74 -10.05
C GLU A 342 1.99 1.19 -8.74
N ARG A 343 2.60 0.12 -8.19
CA ARG A 343 2.22 -0.42 -6.88
C ARG A 343 2.93 0.26 -5.70
N GLY A 344 3.93 1.10 -5.99
CA GLY A 344 4.90 1.67 -5.06
C GLY A 344 6.34 1.37 -5.52
N ALA A 345 7.32 1.78 -4.72
CA ALA A 345 8.73 1.51 -5.03
C ALA A 345 9.05 0.01 -4.93
N PRO A 346 9.74 -0.61 -5.91
CA PRO A 346 10.09 -2.03 -5.85
C PRO A 346 10.82 -2.39 -4.56
N VAL A 347 10.57 -3.61 -4.05
CA VAL A 347 11.22 -4.09 -2.82
C VAL A 347 12.65 -4.59 -3.03
N ASN A 348 13.05 -4.87 -4.27
CA ASN A 348 14.41 -5.27 -4.60
C ASN A 348 15.23 -4.03 -4.98
N LEU A 349 16.39 -3.87 -4.35
CA LEU A 349 17.27 -2.71 -4.50
C LEU A 349 17.91 -2.63 -5.90
N ASP A 350 18.20 -3.76 -6.53
CA ASP A 350 18.76 -3.81 -7.89
C ASP A 350 17.71 -3.47 -8.93
N VAL A 351 16.49 -4.01 -8.76
CA VAL A 351 15.35 -3.65 -9.62
C VAL A 351 15.06 -2.15 -9.48
N MET A 352 15.02 -1.64 -8.25
CA MET A 352 14.82 -0.21 -7.99
C MET A 352 15.89 0.64 -8.68
N ALA A 353 17.17 0.25 -8.57
CA ALA A 353 18.29 0.95 -9.23
C ALA A 353 18.20 0.88 -10.76
N ALA A 354 17.75 -0.26 -11.32
CA ALA A 354 17.67 -0.47 -12.76
C ALA A 354 16.51 0.29 -13.41
N ILE A 355 15.37 0.46 -12.72
CA ILE A 355 14.25 1.24 -13.25
C ILE A 355 14.42 2.74 -13.02
N ALA A 356 15.22 3.14 -12.02
CA ALA A 356 15.37 4.53 -11.65
C ALA A 356 15.71 5.43 -12.85
N PRO A 357 16.60 5.08 -13.81
CA PRO A 357 16.87 5.92 -14.98
C PRO A 357 15.70 6.07 -15.97
N THR A 358 14.77 5.11 -16.00
CA THR A 358 13.72 4.99 -17.03
C THR A 358 12.34 5.45 -16.58
N ILE A 359 12.13 5.58 -15.26
CA ILE A 359 10.88 6.13 -14.70
C ILE A 359 10.77 7.62 -14.94
N ASP A 360 9.54 8.13 -14.93
CA ASP A 360 9.29 9.55 -15.14
C ASP A 360 9.84 10.41 -13.98
N PRO A 361 10.03 11.73 -14.17
CA PRO A 361 10.57 12.60 -13.12
C PRO A 361 9.75 12.61 -11.82
N LEU A 362 8.44 12.39 -11.89
CA LEU A 362 7.57 12.38 -10.73
C LEU A 362 7.71 11.07 -9.94
N GLU A 363 7.76 9.95 -10.64
CA GLU A 363 8.06 8.63 -10.08
C GLU A 363 9.44 8.63 -9.41
N ARG A 364 10.44 9.30 -10.01
CA ARG A 364 11.77 9.46 -9.42
C ARG A 364 11.75 10.17 -8.07
N LYS A 365 10.95 11.24 -7.93
CA LYS A 365 10.82 11.96 -6.65
C LYS A 365 10.34 11.03 -5.51
N VAL A 366 9.45 10.09 -5.82
CA VAL A 366 8.99 9.10 -4.84
C VAL A 366 10.13 8.17 -4.41
N LEU A 367 10.94 7.67 -5.35
CA LEU A 367 12.08 6.81 -5.02
C LEU A 367 13.14 7.56 -4.20
N ASP A 368 13.50 8.78 -4.61
CA ASP A 368 14.48 9.61 -3.92
C ASP A 368 14.02 9.93 -2.49
N TYR A 369 12.73 10.22 -2.31
CA TYR A 369 12.12 10.43 -1.01
C TYR A 369 12.22 9.19 -0.12
N LEU A 370 11.85 8.01 -0.62
CA LEU A 370 11.92 6.77 0.17
C LEU A 370 13.36 6.48 0.58
N LYS A 371 14.31 6.61 -0.35
CA LYS A 371 15.74 6.47 -0.04
C LYS A 371 16.20 7.46 1.04
N ALA A 372 15.75 8.72 0.97
CA ALA A 372 16.13 9.76 1.93
C ALA A 372 15.64 9.50 3.36
N ILE A 373 14.60 8.68 3.55
CA ILE A 373 14.04 8.37 4.87
C ILE A 373 14.49 7.02 5.45
N GLU A 374 15.29 6.23 4.72
CA GLU A 374 15.66 4.85 5.10
C GLU A 374 16.24 4.74 6.52
N GLY A 375 17.16 5.65 6.89
CA GLY A 375 17.76 5.67 8.23
C GLY A 375 16.87 6.25 9.34
N ARG A 376 15.63 6.61 9.02
CA ARG A 376 14.73 7.36 9.91
C ARG A 376 13.40 6.65 10.16
N VAL A 377 13.11 5.57 9.45
CA VAL A 377 11.85 4.84 9.62
C VAL A 377 11.84 4.05 10.93
N VAL A 378 10.68 4.02 11.57
CA VAL A 378 10.39 3.17 12.72
C VAL A 378 9.78 1.84 12.25
N PRO A 379 9.70 0.81 13.11
CA PRO A 379 9.00 -0.42 12.77
C PRO A 379 7.56 -0.19 12.30
N TYR A 380 7.10 -1.00 11.36
CA TYR A 380 5.73 -0.94 10.86
C TYR A 380 4.73 -1.19 12.00
N PRO A 381 3.74 -0.30 12.22
CA PRO A 381 2.78 -0.47 13.29
C PRO A 381 1.93 -1.74 13.14
N PRO A 382 1.40 -2.28 14.26
CA PRO A 382 0.48 -3.40 14.21
C PRO A 382 -0.74 -3.13 13.30
N PRO A 383 -1.32 -4.17 12.68
CA PRO A 383 -2.57 -4.05 11.94
C PRO A 383 -3.67 -3.43 12.80
N TYR A 384 -4.52 -2.64 12.16
CA TYR A 384 -5.64 -2.02 12.86
C TYR A 384 -6.68 -3.06 13.31
N PRO A 385 -7.18 -2.96 14.56
CA PRO A 385 -8.22 -3.85 15.08
C PRO A 385 -9.59 -3.60 14.43
N LEU A 386 -10.52 -4.53 14.68
CA LEU A 386 -11.91 -4.38 14.28
C LEU A 386 -12.53 -3.12 14.89
N GLY A 387 -13.39 -2.45 14.12
CA GLY A 387 -14.01 -1.18 14.53
C GLY A 387 -13.21 0.07 14.15
N THR A 388 -11.98 -0.06 13.64
CA THR A 388 -11.15 1.10 13.28
C THR A 388 -11.80 2.03 12.25
N SER A 389 -12.46 1.49 11.21
CA SER A 389 -13.18 2.33 10.24
C SER A 389 -14.32 3.10 10.89
N GLU A 390 -15.07 2.46 11.81
CA GLU A 390 -16.13 3.13 12.57
C GLU A 390 -15.55 4.22 13.47
N PHE A 391 -14.45 3.93 14.16
CA PHE A 391 -13.76 4.89 15.01
C PHE A 391 -13.25 6.10 14.20
N ASP A 392 -12.61 5.89 13.05
CA ASP A 392 -12.12 6.98 12.19
C ASP A 392 -13.29 7.85 11.69
N GLU A 393 -14.29 7.23 11.06
CA GLU A 393 -15.39 7.93 10.40
C GLU A 393 -16.36 8.61 11.38
N ARG A 394 -16.75 7.92 12.45
CA ARG A 394 -17.82 8.39 13.36
C ARG A 394 -17.30 9.15 14.57
N SER A 395 -16.06 8.90 14.98
CA SER A 395 -15.47 9.53 16.17
C SER A 395 -14.32 10.46 15.80
N PHE A 396 -13.21 9.95 15.25
CA PHE A 396 -11.99 10.73 15.01
C PHE A 396 -12.26 11.99 14.17
N ARG A 397 -12.85 11.82 12.97
CA ARG A 397 -13.17 12.94 12.07
C ARG A 397 -14.25 13.85 12.63
N SER A 398 -15.29 13.27 13.23
CA SER A 398 -16.38 14.02 13.86
C SER A 398 -15.90 14.92 15.01
N ILE A 399 -14.99 14.42 15.84
CA ILE A 399 -14.37 15.18 16.94
C ILE A 399 -13.50 16.29 16.38
N ALA A 400 -12.66 16.00 15.37
CA ALA A 400 -11.85 17.01 14.70
C ALA A 400 -12.71 18.16 14.15
N ASP A 401 -13.85 17.83 13.53
CA ASP A 401 -14.79 18.81 12.98
C ASP A 401 -15.42 19.65 14.09
N LYS A 402 -15.88 19.02 15.18
CA LYS A 402 -16.40 19.77 16.34
C LYS A 402 -15.38 20.74 16.91
N VAL A 403 -14.10 20.37 16.99
CA VAL A 403 -13.05 21.29 17.42
C VAL A 403 -12.88 22.42 16.41
N ALA A 404 -12.79 22.11 15.11
CA ALA A 404 -12.63 23.10 14.05
C ALA A 404 -13.79 24.10 13.98
N PHE A 405 -15.03 23.67 14.27
CA PHE A 405 -16.22 24.53 14.37
C PHE A 405 -16.39 25.19 15.75
N GLY A 406 -15.44 25.02 16.68
CA GLY A 406 -15.49 25.60 18.02
C GLY A 406 -16.57 25.01 18.94
N GLN A 407 -17.14 23.86 18.59
CA GLN A 407 -18.17 23.16 19.35
C GLN A 407 -17.61 22.30 20.47
N LEU A 408 -16.31 22.00 20.45
CA LEU A 408 -15.62 21.19 21.44
C LEU A 408 -14.22 21.76 21.71
N SER A 409 -13.82 21.87 22.98
CA SER A 409 -12.45 22.28 23.31
C SER A 409 -11.46 21.14 23.05
N PRO A 410 -10.18 21.43 22.73
CA PRO A 410 -9.18 20.39 22.53
C PRO A 410 -9.05 19.40 23.70
N THR A 411 -9.11 19.88 24.94
CA THR A 411 -9.08 19.01 26.14
C THR A 411 -10.25 18.02 26.14
N LYS A 412 -11.48 18.49 25.91
CA LYS A 412 -12.67 17.64 25.85
C LYS A 412 -12.66 16.72 24.64
N ALA A 413 -12.08 17.16 23.53
CA ALA A 413 -11.87 16.34 22.35
C ALA A 413 -10.92 15.18 22.62
N GLY A 414 -9.82 15.39 23.35
CA GLY A 414 -8.92 14.33 23.79
C GLY A 414 -9.59 13.30 24.70
N GLU A 415 -10.35 13.76 25.70
CA GLU A 415 -11.15 12.89 26.58
C GLU A 415 -12.17 12.05 25.80
N GLN A 416 -12.93 12.70 24.91
CA GLN A 416 -13.94 12.03 24.09
C GLN A 416 -13.30 11.03 23.12
N LEU A 417 -12.16 11.39 22.52
CA LEU A 417 -11.45 10.51 21.58
C LEU A 417 -11.03 9.21 22.26
N LEU A 418 -10.46 9.30 23.46
CA LEU A 418 -10.07 8.11 24.22
C LEU A 418 -11.30 7.29 24.64
N ALA A 419 -12.36 7.93 25.12
CA ALA A 419 -13.59 7.24 25.52
C ALA A 419 -14.25 6.50 24.34
N ASP A 420 -14.29 7.13 23.17
CA ASP A 420 -14.82 6.51 21.95
C ASP A 420 -13.93 5.35 21.47
N ALA A 421 -12.60 5.50 21.54
CA ALA A 421 -11.67 4.43 21.18
C ALA A 421 -11.87 3.20 22.07
N LEU A 422 -11.98 3.39 23.40
CA LEU A 422 -12.24 2.32 24.37
C LEU A 422 -13.59 1.62 24.15
N ARG A 423 -14.58 2.34 23.61
CA ARG A 423 -15.93 1.81 23.37
C ARG A 423 -16.05 1.07 22.03
N ILE A 424 -15.45 1.61 20.97
CA ILE A 424 -15.62 1.10 19.60
C ILE A 424 -14.65 -0.04 19.31
N ILE A 425 -13.40 0.11 19.74
CA ILE A 425 -12.33 -0.81 19.38
C ILE A 425 -12.44 -2.09 20.18
N LYS A 426 -12.41 -3.21 19.47
CA LYS A 426 -12.50 -4.54 20.05
C LYS A 426 -11.15 -5.25 19.92
N PRO A 427 -10.64 -5.85 21.02
CA PRO A 427 -9.44 -6.69 20.99
C PRO A 427 -9.50 -7.81 19.95
#